data_AF-A0A918CHI8-F1
#
_entry.id   AF-A0A918CHI8-F1
#
_cell.length_a   1.000
_cell.length_b   1.000
_cell.length_c   1.000
_cell.angle_alpha   90.00
_cell.angle_beta   90.00
_cell.angle_gamma   90.00
#
_symmetry.space_group_name_H-M   'P 1'
#
loop_
_entity.id
_entity.type
_entity.pdbx_description
1 polymer ?
#
loop_
_entity_poly.entity_id
_entity_poly.type
_entity_poly.pdbx_seq_one_letter_code
_entity_poly.pdbx_strand_id
1 'polypeptide(L)' 'MTALDDYFVGYGPEQIEDIQVHERPDGSSVIETVTYRPIRVFEYQPDRSLIELHGEDADRALEAFWAEYDRLAEEENDR' A
#
# COMPACT_ATOMS: atom_id res chain seq x y z
N MET A 1 2.57 21.03 -6.10
CA MET A 1 2.69 19.63 -6.53
C MET A 1 2.98 18.86 -5.28
N THR A 2 2.05 18.00 -4.91
CA THR A 2 2.06 17.19 -3.69
C THR A 2 2.29 15.74 -4.06
N ALA A 3 2.63 14.89 -3.09
CA ALA A 3 2.78 13.46 -3.34
C ALA A 3 1.49 12.81 -3.91
N LEU A 4 0.31 13.37 -3.60
CA LEU A 4 -0.97 12.92 -4.16
C LEU A 4 -1.15 13.29 -5.65
N ASP A 5 -0.45 14.33 -6.12
CA ASP A 5 -0.42 14.71 -7.54
C ASP A 5 0.59 13.88 -8.33
N ASP A 6 1.66 13.43 -7.67
CA ASP A 6 2.80 12.75 -8.29
C ASP A 6 2.63 11.22 -8.35
N TYR A 7 1.87 10.64 -7.41
CA TYR A 7 1.70 9.20 -7.27
C TYR A 7 0.25 8.74 -7.27
N PHE A 8 0.02 7.57 -7.87
CA PHE A 8 -1.21 6.80 -7.77
C PHE A 8 -0.96 5.52 -6.97
N VAL A 9 -1.69 5.35 -5.88
CA VAL A 9 -1.62 4.16 -5.01
C VAL A 9 -2.93 3.37 -5.15
N GLY A 10 -2.83 2.07 -5.40
CA GLY A 10 -4.01 1.22 -5.56
C GLY A 10 -3.71 -0.26 -5.41
N TYR A 11 -4.70 -1.09 -5.75
CA TYR A 11 -4.55 -2.56 -5.77
C TYR A 11 -4.49 -3.06 -7.19
N GLY A 12 -3.61 -4.03 -7.44
CA GLY A 12 -3.62 -4.79 -8.68
C GLY A 12 -4.80 -5.76 -8.77
N PRO A 13 -5.01 -6.39 -9.93
CA PRO A 13 -6.01 -7.45 -10.09
C PRO A 13 -5.63 -8.72 -9.32
N GLU A 14 -4.38 -8.84 -8.87
CA GLU A 14 -3.88 -10.02 -8.17
C GLU A 14 -4.53 -10.14 -6.78
N GLN A 15 -4.96 -11.37 -6.46
CA GLN A 15 -5.42 -11.76 -5.14
C GLN A 15 -4.60 -12.97 -4.72
N ILE A 16 -3.84 -12.82 -3.64
CA ILE A 16 -2.95 -13.85 -3.13
C ILE A 16 -3.63 -14.50 -1.94
N GLU A 17 -3.79 -15.81 -2.01
CA GLU A 17 -4.21 -16.63 -0.88
C GLU A 17 -2.97 -17.30 -0.30
N ASP A 18 -2.76 -17.10 1.00
CA ASP A 18 -1.65 -17.66 1.74
C ASP A 18 -2.16 -18.43 2.96
N ILE A 19 -1.37 -19.40 3.42
CA ILE A 19 -1.68 -20.22 4.59
C ILE A 19 -0.69 -19.88 5.69
N GLN A 20 -1.19 -19.28 6.76
CA GLN A 20 -0.42 -19.02 7.97
C GLN A 20 -0.66 -20.12 8.99
N VAL A 21 0.43 -20.62 9.57
CA VAL A 21 0.38 -21.63 10.63
C VAL A 21 0.92 -20.99 11.91
N HIS A 22 0.05 -20.88 12.91
CA HIS A 22 0.39 -20.33 14.21
C HIS A 22 0.50 -21.47 15.23
N GLU A 23 1.69 -21.65 15.80
CA GLU A 23 1.90 -22.54 16.93
C GLU A 23 1.40 -21.89 18.22
N ARG A 24 0.62 -22.64 18.99
CA ARG A 24 0.15 -22.23 20.31
C ARG A 24 1.13 -22.71 21.39
N PRO A 25 1.16 -22.05 22.55
CA PRO A 25 2.01 -22.46 23.68
C PRO A 25 1.73 -23.88 24.20
N ASP A 26 0.55 -24.44 23.92
CA ASP A 26 0.17 -25.82 24.28
C ASP A 26 0.67 -26.87 23.28
N GLY A 27 1.40 -26.46 22.24
CA GLY A 27 1.93 -27.33 21.19
C GLY A 27 0.92 -27.67 20.09
N SER A 28 -0.29 -27.12 20.12
CA SER A 28 -1.24 -27.23 19.00
C SER A 28 -0.99 -26.16 17.94
N SER A 29 -1.47 -26.37 16.72
CA SER A 29 -1.35 -25.40 15.62
C SER A 29 -2.73 -24.92 15.15
N VAL A 30 -2.82 -23.64 14.82
CA VAL A 30 -3.96 -23.06 14.10
C VAL A 30 -3.53 -22.79 12.67
N ILE A 31 -4.33 -23.25 11.72
CA ILE A 31 -4.15 -22.97 10.30
C ILE A 31 -5.15 -21.89 9.92
N GLU A 32 -4.65 -20.76 9.42
CA GLU A 32 -5.45 -19.65 8.93
C GLU A 32 -5.17 -19.44 7.44
N THR A 33 -6.24 -19.34 6.66
CA THR A 33 -6.15 -18.91 5.26
C THR A 33 -6.31 -17.40 5.21
N VAL A 34 -5.28 -16.71 4.75
CA VAL A 34 -5.24 -15.24 4.63
C VAL A 34 -5.31 -14.88 3.17
N THR A 35 -6.22 -13.98 2.82
CA THR A 35 -6.32 -13.46 1.46
C THR A 35 -5.97 -11.99 1.45
N TYR A 36 -4.96 -11.60 0.66
CA TYR A 36 -4.54 -10.21 0.56
C TYR A 36 -4.37 -9.77 -0.90
N ARG A 37 -4.50 -8.45 -1.11
CA ARG A 37 -4.25 -7.80 -2.40
C ARG A 37 -3.03 -6.91 -2.24
N PRO A 38 -1.94 -7.14 -3.01
CA PRO A 38 -0.77 -6.30 -2.95
C PRO A 38 -1.10 -4.85 -3.32
N ILE A 39 -0.56 -3.92 -2.54
CA ILE A 39 -0.56 -2.49 -2.90
C ILE A 39 0.43 -2.31 -4.05
N ARG A 40 0.04 -1.49 -5.02
CA ARG A 40 0.87 -1.09 -6.16
C ARG A 40 0.95 0.43 -6.20
N VAL A 41 2.13 0.93 -6.56
CA VAL A 41 2.43 2.36 -6.58
C VAL A 41 2.87 2.73 -7.98
N PHE A 42 2.29 3.79 -8.53
CA PHE A 42 2.59 4.27 -9.87
C PHE A 42 2.96 5.75 -9.81
N GLU A 43 3.95 6.15 -10.60
CA GLU A 43 4.34 7.54 -10.80
C GLU A 43 3.67 8.12 -12.05
N TYR A 44 3.07 9.30 -11.91
CA TYR A 44 2.56 10.06 -13.05
C TYR A 44 3.69 10.69 -13.84
N GLN A 45 3.76 10.34 -15.12
CA GLN A 45 4.74 10.94 -16.03
C GLN A 45 4.20 12.24 -16.64
N PRO A 46 5.08 13.14 -17.12
CA PRO A 46 4.66 14.40 -17.76
C PRO A 46 3.73 14.22 -18.98
N ASP A 47 3.80 13.05 -19.64
CA ASP A 47 2.97 12.69 -20.78
C ASP A 47 1.62 12.04 -20.39
N ARG A 48 1.30 12.02 -19.08
CA ARG A 48 0.12 11.38 -18.46
C ARG A 48 0.13 9.84 -18.52
N SER A 49 1.26 9.22 -18.85
CA SER A 49 1.44 7.78 -18.64
C SER A 49 1.70 7.47 -17.17
N LEU A 50 1.60 6.19 -16.83
CA LEU A 50 1.89 5.65 -15.50
C LEU A 50 3.05 4.67 -15.58
N ILE A 51 4.03 4.84 -14.71
CA ILE A 51 5.11 3.86 -14.52
C ILE A 51 4.93 3.24 -13.15
N GLU A 52 4.87 1.91 -13.09
CA GLU A 52 4.84 1.21 -11.81
C GLU A 52 6.21 1.27 -11.14
N LEU A 53 6.21 1.63 -9.86
CA LEU A 53 7.38 1.63 -9.01
C LEU A 53 7.49 0.29 -8.28
N HIS A 54 8.72 -0.11 -7.98
CA HIS A 54 9.01 -1.35 -7.27
C HIS A 54 10.11 -1.16 -6.23
N GLY A 55 10.14 -2.02 -5.21
CA GLY A 55 11.16 -1.99 -4.16
C GLY A 55 11.20 -0.68 -3.39
N GLU A 56 12.41 -0.21 -3.05
CA GLU A 56 12.63 0.99 -2.23
C GLU A 56 11.99 2.26 -2.82
N ASP A 57 11.89 2.36 -4.15
CA ASP A 57 11.26 3.51 -4.80
C ASP A 57 9.74 3.51 -4.58
N ALA A 58 9.11 2.34 -4.59
CA ALA A 58 7.69 2.20 -4.26
C ALA A 58 7.44 2.48 -2.78
N ASP A 59 8.29 1.97 -1.89
CA ASP A 59 8.15 2.17 -0.44
C ASP A 59 8.25 3.66 -0.09
N ARG A 60 9.25 4.37 -0.64
CA ARG A 60 9.43 5.81 -0.44
C ARG A 60 8.25 6.62 -0.98
N ALA A 61 7.74 6.26 -2.16
CA ALA A 61 6.58 6.93 -2.76
C ALA A 61 5.30 6.68 -1.93
N LEU A 62 5.12 5.47 -1.41
CA LEU A 62 3.99 5.11 -0.56
C LEU A 62 4.02 5.86 0.78
N GLU A 63 5.19 5.96 1.41
CA GLU A 63 5.38 6.75 2.64
C GLU A 63 5.06 8.22 2.39
N ALA A 64 5.57 8.81 1.30
CA ALA A 64 5.30 10.19 0.94
C ALA A 64 3.81 10.44 0.66
N PHE A 65 3.14 9.51 -0.03
CA PHE A 65 1.71 9.57 -0.32
C PHE A 65 0.88 9.60 0.97
N TRP A 66 1.14 8.69 1.91
CA TRP A 66 0.37 8.63 3.15
C TRP A 66 0.66 9.79 4.10
N ALA A 67 1.92 10.23 4.21
CA ALA A 67 2.27 11.40 5.01
C ALA A 67 1.52 12.67 4.54
N GLU A 68 1.34 12.81 3.23
CA GLU A 68 0.57 13.91 2.65
C GLU A 68 -0.94 13.75 2.85
N TYR A 69 -1.47 12.53 2.68
CA TYR A 69 -2.87 12.22 2.95
C TYR A 69 -3.25 12.53 4.40
N ASP A 70 -2.44 12.08 5.36
CA ASP A 70 -2.67 12.32 6.79
C ASP A 70 -2.66 13.81 7.12
N ARG A 71 -1.71 14.56 6.55
CA ARG A 71 -1.65 16.02 6.71
C ARG A 71 -2.94 16.70 6.24
N LEU A 72 -3.44 16.33 5.06
CA LEU A 72 -4.69 16.90 4.54
C LEU A 72 -5.92 16.49 5.37
N ALA A 73 -5.95 15.25 5.85
CA ALA A 73 -7.03 14.77 6.72
C ALA A 73 -7.07 15.49 8.08
N GLU A 74 -5.91 15.85 8.64
CA GLU A 74 -5.81 16.69 9.83
C GLU A 74 -6.29 18.12 9.55
N GLU A 75 -5.87 18.72 8.44
CA GLU A 75 -6.32 20.06 8.01
C GLU A 75 -7.85 20.14 7.78
N GLU A 76 -8.47 19.05 7.32
CA GLU A 76 -9.94 18.98 7.15
C GLU A 76 -10.68 18.83 8.49
N ASN A 77 -10.14 18.10 9.47
CA ASN A 77 -10.78 17.92 10.77
C ASN A 77 -10.74 19.17 11.67
N ASP A 78 -9.79 20.09 11.41
CA ASP A 78 -9.64 21.35 12.16
C ASP A 78 -10.53 22.51 11.62
N ARG A 79 -11.41 22.24 10.65
CA ARG A 79 -12.38 23.21 10.07
C ARG A 79 -13.80 23.02 10.57
#